data_AF-A0A8C9P4P4-F1
#
_entry.id   AF-A0A8C9P4P4-F1
#
_cell.length_a   1.000
_cell.length_b   1.000
_cell.length_c   1.000
_cell.angle_alpha   90.00
_cell.angle_beta   90.00
_cell.angle_gamma   90.00
#
_symmetry.space_group_name_H-M   'P 1'
#
loop_
_entity.id
_entity.type
_entity.pdbx_description
1 polymer ?
#
loop_
_entity_poly.entity_id
_entity_poly.type
_entity_poly.pdbx_seq_one_letter_code
_entity_poly.pdbx_strand_id
1 'polypeptide(L)'
;MVLGLGPLLLVFMLGLVVTPPTLAQDNSRYKHFLTQHYDAKPKGRNDRYCESMMERRELTSPCKDTNTFIHGNKGNIKAICGNRNGNPHGENLRISKSPFQVTTCKHAGGSPRPPCRYRATAGFRHIVIACENGLPVHFDESFFRL
;
A
#
# COMPACT_ATOMS: atom_id res chain seq x y z
N MET A 1 -28.11 -60.87 37.11
CA MET A 1 -27.50 -60.81 35.77
C MET A 1 -27.53 -59.36 35.33
N VAL A 2 -26.38 -58.71 35.42
CA VAL A 2 -26.20 -57.28 35.14
C VAL A 2 -25.81 -57.15 33.67
N LEU A 3 -26.59 -56.44 32.88
CA LEU A 3 -26.22 -56.07 31.51
C LEU A 3 -26.28 -54.54 31.43
N GLY A 4 -25.15 -53.93 31.81
CA GLY A 4 -24.88 -52.52 31.55
C GLY A 4 -24.45 -52.36 30.10
N LEU A 5 -25.16 -51.50 29.36
CA LEU A 5 -24.77 -51.06 28.03
C LEU A 5 -24.54 -49.54 28.15
N GLY A 6 -23.26 -49.20 28.26
CA GLY A 6 -22.77 -47.86 28.55
C GLY A 6 -23.08 -46.82 27.45
N PRO A 7 -22.99 -45.53 27.79
CA PRO A 7 -23.32 -44.44 26.89
C PRO A 7 -22.27 -44.35 25.77
N LEU A 8 -22.69 -44.63 24.53
CA LEU A 8 -21.90 -44.37 23.33
C LEU A 8 -21.75 -42.86 23.13
N LEU A 9 -20.74 -42.30 23.80
CA LEU A 9 -20.19 -40.97 23.55
C LEU A 9 -19.61 -40.94 22.12
N LEU A 10 -20.42 -40.49 21.16
CA LEU A 10 -19.95 -40.10 19.83
C LEU A 10 -19.18 -38.78 19.97
N VAL A 11 -17.86 -38.89 20.13
CA VAL A 11 -16.95 -37.74 20.08
C VAL A 11 -16.87 -37.26 18.64
N PHE A 12 -17.71 -36.28 18.29
CA PHE A 12 -17.57 -35.53 17.04
C PHE A 12 -16.28 -34.70 17.13
N MET A 13 -15.19 -35.21 16.58
CA MET A 13 -13.98 -34.45 16.35
C MET A 13 -14.25 -33.42 15.25
N LEU A 14 -14.75 -32.23 15.63
CA LEU A 14 -14.67 -31.05 14.77
C LEU A 14 -13.19 -30.68 14.65
N GLY A 15 -12.56 -31.19 13.59
CA GLY A 15 -11.28 -30.68 13.11
C GLY A 15 -11.47 -29.24 12.68
N LEU A 16 -11.22 -28.31 13.60
CA LEU A 16 -11.10 -26.89 13.29
C LEU A 16 -9.83 -26.75 12.43
N VAL A 17 -9.99 -26.78 11.10
CA VAL A 17 -8.93 -26.38 10.18
C VAL A 17 -8.77 -24.88 10.33
N VAL A 18 -7.94 -24.47 11.28
CA VAL A 18 -7.46 -23.09 11.38
C VAL A 18 -6.50 -22.89 10.23
N THR A 19 -7.01 -22.35 9.11
CA THR A 19 -6.14 -21.82 8.07
C THR A 19 -5.41 -20.60 8.64
N PRO A 20 -4.08 -20.47 8.51
CA PRO A 20 -3.37 -19.30 9.01
C PRO A 20 -3.83 -18.05 8.23
N PRO A 21 -4.33 -16.99 8.89
CA PRO A 21 -4.85 -15.79 8.22
C PRO A 21 -3.76 -14.88 7.63
N THR A 22 -2.48 -15.25 7.72
CA THR A 22 -1.36 -14.34 7.48
C THR A 22 -1.15 -14.01 6.01
N LEU A 23 -1.22 -14.99 5.10
CA LEU A 23 -0.89 -14.79 3.69
C LEU A 23 -1.95 -13.96 2.92
N ALA A 24 -3.22 -14.08 3.30
CA ALA A 24 -4.31 -13.36 2.65
C ALA A 24 -4.31 -11.86 3.00
N GLN A 25 -3.97 -11.53 4.24
CA GLN A 25 -3.94 -10.15 4.75
C GLN A 25 -2.78 -9.34 4.16
N ASP A 26 -1.61 -9.95 4.00
CA ASP A 26 -0.44 -9.30 3.38
C ASP A 26 -0.73 -8.79 1.96
N ASN A 27 -1.52 -9.56 1.22
CA ASN A 27 -1.81 -9.24 -0.17
C ASN A 27 -2.79 -8.06 -0.30
N SER A 28 -3.72 -7.86 0.65
CA SER A 28 -4.70 -6.76 0.56
C SER A 28 -4.03 -5.39 0.77
N ARG A 29 -3.16 -5.27 1.79
CA ARG A 29 -2.43 -4.03 2.07
C ARG A 29 -1.42 -3.68 0.97
N TYR A 30 -0.72 -4.68 0.44
CA TYR A 30 0.16 -4.47 -0.71
C TYR A 30 -0.61 -4.04 -1.96
N LYS A 31 -1.76 -4.67 -2.24
CA LYS A 31 -2.64 -4.23 -3.34
C LYS A 31 -3.11 -2.80 -3.13
N HIS A 32 -3.52 -2.44 -1.92
CA HIS A 32 -3.92 -1.08 -1.57
C HIS A 32 -2.78 -0.08 -1.78
N PHE A 33 -1.57 -0.40 -1.32
CA PHE A 33 -0.36 0.40 -1.59
C PHE A 33 -0.17 0.64 -3.08
N LEU A 34 -0.27 -0.39 -3.92
CA LEU A 34 -0.15 -0.23 -5.37
C LEU A 34 -1.27 0.63 -5.97
N THR A 35 -2.51 0.44 -5.51
CA THR A 35 -3.65 1.24 -5.96
C THR A 35 -3.43 2.71 -5.65
N GLN A 36 -2.91 3.04 -4.47
CA GLN A 36 -2.69 4.43 -4.08
C GLN A 36 -1.41 5.02 -4.67
N HIS A 37 -0.31 4.26 -4.74
CA HIS A 37 1.03 4.82 -4.91
C HIS A 37 1.79 4.30 -6.13
N TYR A 38 1.22 3.47 -7.00
CA TYR A 38 1.97 2.95 -8.16
C TYR A 38 1.31 3.29 -9.50
N ASP A 39 2.09 3.83 -10.42
CA ASP A 39 1.71 3.98 -11.83
C ASP A 39 2.94 3.77 -12.72
N ALA A 40 2.98 2.65 -13.45
CA ALA A 40 4.19 2.17 -14.12
C ALA A 40 4.77 3.16 -15.15
N LYS A 41 3.89 3.70 -16.00
CA LYS A 41 4.25 4.48 -17.20
C LYS A 41 3.29 5.67 -17.31
N PRO A 42 3.52 6.73 -16.53
CA PRO A 42 2.64 7.90 -16.54
C PRO A 42 2.72 8.62 -17.88
N LYS A 43 1.64 9.33 -18.25
CA LYS A 43 1.62 10.28 -19.36
C LYS A 43 1.46 11.69 -18.80
N GLY A 44 2.30 12.63 -19.23
CA GLY A 44 2.23 14.05 -18.84
C GLY A 44 2.82 14.41 -17.46
N ARG A 45 2.47 13.66 -16.39
CA ARG A 45 2.91 13.94 -15.00
C ARG A 45 2.62 15.39 -14.55
N ASN A 46 1.53 15.97 -15.05
CA ASN A 46 1.07 17.33 -14.79
C ASN A 46 -0.24 17.35 -13.96
N ASP A 47 -0.81 18.53 -13.73
CA ASP A 47 -2.03 18.68 -12.92
C ASP A 47 -3.18 17.81 -13.43
N ARG A 48 -3.39 17.76 -14.75
CA ARG A 48 -4.41 16.89 -15.38
C ARG A 48 -4.15 15.40 -15.13
N TYR A 49 -2.89 14.97 -15.12
CA TYR A 49 -2.53 13.62 -14.72
C TYR A 49 -2.96 13.35 -13.28
N CYS A 50 -2.67 14.27 -12.35
CA CYS A 50 -3.07 14.12 -10.96
C CYS A 50 -4.59 14.07 -10.80
N GLU A 51 -5.34 14.99 -11.40
CA GLU A 51 -6.81 14.98 -11.34
C GLU A 51 -7.39 13.65 -11.83
N SER A 52 -6.96 13.17 -13.01
CA SER A 52 -7.45 11.92 -13.58
C SER A 52 -7.02 10.67 -12.81
N MET A 53 -5.78 10.64 -12.31
CA MET A 53 -5.27 9.48 -11.58
C MET A 53 -5.84 9.39 -10.19
N MET A 54 -6.00 10.50 -9.47
CA MET A 54 -6.63 10.51 -8.16
C MET A 54 -8.08 10.00 -8.24
N GLU A 55 -8.83 10.39 -9.27
CA GLU A 55 -10.18 9.87 -9.53
C GLU A 55 -10.16 8.37 -9.87
N ARG A 56 -9.30 7.94 -10.81
CA ARG A 56 -9.18 6.53 -11.21
C ARG A 56 -8.82 5.60 -10.03
N ARG A 57 -8.12 6.13 -9.03
CA ARG A 57 -7.70 5.37 -7.84
C ARG A 57 -8.65 5.55 -6.64
N GLU A 58 -9.80 6.19 -6.85
CA GLU A 58 -10.84 6.41 -5.85
C GLU A 58 -10.33 7.22 -4.62
N LEU A 59 -9.47 8.21 -4.87
CA LEU A 59 -8.85 9.08 -3.85
C LEU A 59 -9.49 10.47 -3.77
N THR A 60 -10.74 10.58 -4.22
CA THR A 60 -11.47 11.85 -4.36
C THR A 60 -12.73 11.95 -3.50
N SER A 61 -13.07 10.93 -2.70
CA SER A 61 -14.24 10.95 -1.81
C SER A 61 -13.90 10.49 -0.38
N PRO A 62 -13.31 11.35 0.46
CA PRO A 62 -13.01 12.77 0.21
C PRO A 62 -11.74 13.00 -0.62
N CYS A 63 -11.51 14.23 -1.07
CA CYS A 63 -10.27 14.64 -1.74
C CYS A 63 -9.08 14.39 -0.80
N LYS A 64 -8.21 13.44 -1.16
CA LYS A 64 -7.00 13.15 -0.39
C LYS A 64 -6.02 14.32 -0.50
N ASP A 65 -5.57 14.85 0.64
CA ASP A 65 -4.74 16.07 0.68
C ASP A 65 -3.45 15.96 -0.15
N THR A 66 -2.70 14.87 0.02
CA THR A 66 -1.45 14.61 -0.71
C THR A 66 -1.37 13.13 -1.06
N ASN A 67 -0.94 12.83 -2.29
CA ASN A 67 -0.66 11.46 -2.69
C ASN A 67 0.48 11.43 -3.71
N THR A 68 1.47 10.56 -3.50
CA THR A 68 2.60 10.38 -4.41
C THR A 68 2.49 9.07 -5.18
N PHE A 69 2.57 9.16 -6.51
CA PHE A 69 2.67 8.00 -7.40
C PHE A 69 4.13 7.72 -7.76
N ILE A 70 4.55 6.47 -7.59
CA ILE A 70 5.85 5.93 -7.96
C ILE A 70 5.75 5.29 -9.34
N HIS A 71 6.74 5.57 -10.19
CA HIS A 71 6.82 5.08 -11.56
C HIS A 71 7.94 4.06 -11.77
N GLY A 72 7.88 3.33 -12.88
CA GLY A 72 8.87 2.32 -13.23
C GLY A 72 8.48 0.90 -12.81
N ASN A 73 9.44 0.12 -12.31
CA ASN A 73 9.28 -1.32 -12.09
C ASN A 73 8.85 -1.65 -10.64
N LYS A 74 7.76 -2.42 -10.47
CA LYS A 74 7.27 -2.86 -9.14
C LYS A 74 8.30 -3.65 -8.33
N GLY A 75 9.12 -4.48 -8.99
CA GLY A 75 10.17 -5.27 -8.36
C GLY A 75 11.23 -4.41 -7.68
N ASN A 76 11.56 -3.25 -8.25
CA ASN A 76 12.48 -2.30 -7.61
C ASN A 76 11.88 -1.68 -6.34
N ILE A 77 10.56 -1.46 -6.31
CA ILE A 77 9.84 -0.99 -5.13
C ILE A 77 9.82 -2.09 -4.06
N LYS A 78 9.47 -3.33 -4.42
CA LYS A 78 9.53 -4.48 -3.49
C LYS A 78 10.93 -4.69 -2.91
N ALA A 79 11.97 -4.49 -3.70
CA ALA A 79 13.36 -4.65 -3.27
C ALA A 79 13.77 -3.68 -2.15
N ILE A 80 13.01 -2.60 -1.91
CA ILE A 80 13.21 -1.70 -0.77
C ILE A 80 12.92 -2.42 0.55
N CYS A 81 12.01 -3.39 0.56
CA CYS A 81 11.72 -4.19 1.75
C CYS A 81 12.85 -5.13 2.16
N GLY A 82 13.85 -5.34 1.28
CA GLY A 82 15.07 -6.07 1.59
C GLY A 82 16.31 -5.17 1.61
N ASN A 83 17.47 -5.79 1.75
CA ASN A 83 18.76 -5.08 1.75
C ASN A 83 19.26 -4.75 0.33
N ARG A 84 18.64 -5.30 -0.71
CA ARG A 84 19.00 -5.03 -2.11
C ARG A 84 18.78 -3.56 -2.47
N ASN A 85 17.66 -2.97 -2.07
CA ASN A 85 17.33 -1.59 -2.40
C ASN A 85 16.78 -0.77 -1.22
N GLY A 86 16.91 -1.24 0.01
CA GLY A 86 16.46 -0.48 1.18
C GLY A 86 17.46 -0.49 2.32
N ASN A 87 17.48 0.61 3.07
CA ASN A 87 18.12 0.74 4.37
C ASN A 87 17.05 0.99 5.45
N PRO A 88 17.28 0.58 6.71
CA PRO A 88 16.42 1.00 7.83
C PRO A 88 16.32 2.53 7.91
N HIS A 89 15.15 3.05 8.27
CA HIS A 89 14.91 4.49 8.40
C HIS A 89 13.91 4.77 9.54
N GLY A 90 14.38 4.88 10.78
CA GLY A 90 13.49 5.00 11.94
C GLY A 90 12.74 3.71 12.25
N GLU A 91 11.63 3.81 12.99
CA GLU A 91 10.83 2.65 13.40
C GLU A 91 9.95 2.16 12.25
N ASN A 92 10.07 0.88 11.90
CA ASN A 92 9.23 0.17 10.92
C ASN A 92 9.22 0.73 9.48
N LEU A 93 10.05 1.72 9.18
CA LEU A 93 10.19 2.33 7.86
C LEU A 93 11.54 1.98 7.23
N ARG A 94 11.57 2.04 5.89
CA ARG A 94 12.75 1.79 5.08
C ARG A 94 12.86 2.85 4.00
N ILE A 95 14.06 3.37 3.82
CA ILE A 95 14.39 4.33 2.76
C ILE A 95 15.04 3.60 1.58
N SER A 96 14.66 3.98 0.36
CA SER A 96 15.23 3.38 -0.84
C SER A 96 16.69 3.76 -1.06
N LYS A 97 17.52 2.82 -1.51
CA LYS A 97 18.91 3.08 -1.93
C LYS A 97 18.96 3.75 -3.30
N SER A 98 18.09 3.35 -4.23
CA SER A 98 17.94 4.00 -5.52
C SER A 98 16.84 5.08 -5.48
N PRO A 99 17.00 6.19 -6.22
CA PRO A 99 15.91 7.12 -6.46
C PRO A 99 14.85 6.53 -7.40
N PHE A 100 13.63 7.07 -7.34
CA PHE A 100 12.49 6.71 -8.18
C PHE A 100 11.93 7.94 -8.88
N GLN A 101 11.42 7.76 -10.09
CA GLN A 101 10.54 8.76 -10.69
C GLN A 101 9.22 8.75 -9.95
N VAL A 102 8.79 9.93 -9.53
CA VAL A 102 7.59 10.11 -8.71
C VAL A 102 6.79 11.32 -9.17
N THR A 103 5.49 11.30 -8.94
CA THR A 103 4.62 12.48 -9.13
C THR A 103 3.77 12.65 -7.90
N THR A 104 4.00 13.73 -7.16
CA THR A 104 3.21 14.10 -5.98
C THR A 104 2.04 14.97 -6.42
N CYS A 105 0.83 14.55 -6.04
CA CYS A 105 -0.41 15.25 -6.28
C CYS A 105 -0.86 15.90 -4.98
N LYS A 106 -0.79 17.23 -4.91
CA LYS A 106 -1.21 18.00 -3.74
C LYS A 106 -2.54 18.69 -4.02
N HIS A 107 -3.52 18.45 -3.16
CA HIS A 107 -4.84 19.06 -3.27
C HIS A 107 -4.72 20.58 -3.20
N ALA A 108 -5.36 21.28 -4.15
CA ALA A 108 -5.25 22.72 -4.32
C ALA A 108 -6.47 23.48 -3.77
N GLY A 109 -7.57 22.78 -3.47
CA GLY A 109 -8.81 23.37 -2.95
C GLY A 109 -8.92 23.33 -1.43
N GLY A 110 -9.78 24.18 -0.87
CA GLY A 110 -10.15 24.11 0.55
C GLY A 110 -11.27 23.11 0.86
N SER A 111 -12.03 22.68 -0.15
CA SER A 111 -13.16 21.75 0.01
C SER A 111 -12.69 20.30 -0.07
N PRO A 112 -13.04 19.42 0.90
CA PRO A 112 -12.75 17.99 0.81
C PRO A 112 -13.69 17.24 -0.16
N ARG A 113 -14.65 17.93 -0.78
CA ARG A 113 -15.63 17.34 -1.72
C ARG A 113 -15.22 17.55 -3.18
N PRO A 114 -15.54 16.62 -4.08
CA PRO A 114 -15.36 16.79 -5.53
C PRO A 114 -16.03 18.06 -6.08
N PRO A 115 -15.54 18.61 -7.21
CA PRO A 115 -14.38 18.14 -7.99
C PRO A 115 -13.04 18.49 -7.32
N CYS A 116 -12.17 17.49 -7.17
CA CYS A 116 -10.86 17.66 -6.52
C CYS A 116 -9.83 18.19 -7.52
N ARG A 117 -9.26 19.36 -7.24
CA ARG A 117 -8.18 19.98 -8.03
C ARG A 117 -6.83 19.67 -7.40
N TYR A 118 -5.85 19.30 -8.22
CA TYR A 118 -4.52 18.92 -7.75
C TYR A 118 -3.41 19.66 -8.49
N ARG A 119 -2.38 20.05 -7.76
CA ARG A 119 -1.09 20.48 -8.33
C ARG A 119 -0.14 19.30 -8.35
N ALA A 120 0.46 19.04 -9.51
CA ALA A 120 1.44 17.99 -9.71
C ALA A 120 2.85 18.51 -9.46
N THR A 121 3.66 17.72 -8.77
CA THR A 121 5.11 17.94 -8.65
C THR A 121 5.82 16.66 -9.05
N ALA A 122 6.41 16.68 -10.24
CA ALA A 122 7.24 15.59 -10.72
C ALA A 122 8.63 15.63 -10.07
N GLY A 123 9.17 14.48 -9.70
CA GLY A 123 10.49 14.38 -9.10
C GLY A 123 11.24 13.10 -9.46
N PHE A 124 12.51 13.06 -9.05
CA PHE A 124 13.37 11.89 -9.05
C PHE A 124 14.14 11.84 -7.73
N ARG A 125 13.63 11.10 -6.74
CA ARG A 125 14.17 11.11 -5.37
C ARG A 125 13.98 9.77 -4.68
N HIS A 126 14.65 9.60 -3.55
CA HIS A 126 14.45 8.45 -2.67
C HIS A 126 13.03 8.47 -2.08
N ILE A 127 12.53 7.29 -1.71
CA ILE A 127 11.22 7.13 -1.10
C ILE A 127 11.34 6.38 0.22
N VAL A 128 10.40 6.62 1.12
CA VAL A 128 10.30 5.96 2.42
C VAL A 128 8.99 5.18 2.47
N ILE A 129 9.08 3.91 2.86
CA ILE A 129 7.93 2.99 2.92
C ILE A 129 7.97 2.13 4.18
N ALA A 130 6.82 1.62 4.62
CA ALA A 130 6.77 0.48 5.55
C ALA A 130 6.58 -0.83 4.78
N CYS A 131 7.09 -1.92 5.35
CA CYS A 131 7.02 -3.24 4.74
C CYS A 131 6.44 -4.27 5.72
N GLU A 132 5.61 -5.17 5.19
CA GLU A 132 5.09 -6.35 5.89
C GLU A 132 5.37 -7.58 5.02
N ASN A 133 5.99 -8.60 5.59
CA ASN A 133 6.33 -9.85 4.90
C ASN A 133 7.02 -9.65 3.53
N GLY A 134 7.92 -8.67 3.46
CA GLY A 134 8.69 -8.35 2.26
C GLY A 134 7.93 -7.53 1.20
N LEU A 135 6.72 -7.05 1.49
CA LEU A 135 5.90 -6.26 0.58
C LEU A 135 5.68 -4.83 1.12
N PRO A 136 5.68 -3.80 0.26
CA PRO A 136 5.40 -2.43 0.66
C PRO A 136 3.91 -2.28 1.01
N VAL A 137 3.60 -1.73 2.19
CA VAL A 137 2.21 -1.58 2.67
C VAL A 137 1.84 -0.14 3.02
N HIS A 138 2.82 0.76 3.10
CA HIS A 138 2.60 2.17 3.41
C HIS A 138 3.68 3.03 2.74
N PHE A 139 3.29 4.22 2.28
CA PHE A 139 4.19 5.25 1.74
C PHE A 139 4.21 6.44 2.70
N ASP A 140 5.38 6.89 3.10
CA ASP A 140 5.53 8.05 3.97
C ASP A 140 5.56 9.36 3.15
N GLU A 141 4.41 10.02 3.06
CA GLU A 141 4.24 11.31 2.38
C GLU A 141 4.95 12.46 3.11
N SER A 142 5.23 12.33 4.42
CA SER A 142 5.87 13.40 5.19
C SER A 142 7.30 13.67 4.73
N PHE A 143 7.98 12.63 4.25
CA PHE A 143 9.32 12.73 3.65
C PHE A 143 9.40 13.65 2.43
N PHE A 144 8.26 13.95 1.78
CA PHE A 144 8.17 14.83 0.62
C PHE A 144 7.79 16.28 0.97
N ARG A 145 7.35 16.52 2.21
CA ARG A 145 7.05 17.85 2.72
C ARG A 145 8.29 18.59 3.23
N LEU A 146 9.39 17.84 3.43
CA LEU A 146 10.74 18.31 3.70
C LEU A 146 11.52 18.48 2.38
#